data_AF-A0A1V0QI57-F1
#
_entry.id   AF-A0A1V0QI57-F1
#
_cell.length_a   1.000
_cell.length_b   1.000
_cell.length_c   1.000
_cell.angle_alpha   90.00
_cell.angle_beta   90.00
_cell.angle_gamma   90.00
#
_symmetry.space_group_name_H-M   'P 1'
#
loop_
_entity.id
_entity.type
_entity.pdbx_description
1 polymer ?
#
loop_
_entity_poly.entity_id
_entity_poly.type
_entity_poly.pdbx_seq_one_letter_code
_entity_poly.pdbx_strand_id
1 'polypeptide(L)'
;PLGVPSRMNIGQVLETHLGWAAKGLGIKIGELIDQGVDAKQLRKILKPIYDLSKTQKFNLEVLNDEEVTTLAKNLRKGVPISSPVFDGATEEEIKHLLEMAGLPTSGQAHLYDGRTGKRFDRAVTVGYMYMLKLNHLVDDKMHARST
;
A
#
# COMPACT_ATOMS: atom_id res chain seq x y z
N PRO A 1 -11.90 -10.06 -11.34
CA PRO A 1 -12.85 -9.67 -10.27
C PRO A 1 -13.80 -10.80 -9.82
N LEU A 2 -14.31 -11.66 -10.71
CA LEU A 2 -15.33 -12.68 -10.39
C LEU A 2 -14.91 -13.73 -9.35
N GLY A 3 -13.60 -13.99 -9.22
CA GLY A 3 -13.09 -14.95 -8.24
C GLY A 3 -13.26 -14.51 -6.78
N VAL A 4 -13.34 -13.20 -6.50
CA VAL A 4 -13.47 -12.68 -5.13
C VAL A 4 -14.87 -12.98 -4.57
N PRO A 5 -15.99 -12.62 -5.22
CA PRO A 5 -17.32 -12.99 -4.74
C PRO A 5 -17.52 -14.50 -4.63
N SER A 6 -17.03 -15.28 -5.60
CA SER A 6 -17.22 -16.73 -5.63
C SER A 6 -16.49 -17.46 -4.50
N ARG A 7 -15.32 -16.97 -4.06
CA ARG A 7 -14.52 -17.59 -3.00
C ARG A 7 -14.68 -16.90 -1.64
N MET A 8 -15.40 -15.77 -1.60
CA MET A 8 -15.61 -14.94 -0.42
C MET A 8 -14.31 -14.42 0.25
N ASN A 9 -13.22 -14.31 -0.52
CA ASN A 9 -11.91 -13.86 -0.04
C ASN A 9 -11.76 -12.33 -0.08
N ILE A 10 -12.63 -11.61 0.63
CA ILE A 10 -12.71 -10.14 0.60
C ILE A 10 -11.42 -9.48 1.11
N GLY A 11 -10.68 -10.16 1.99
CA GLY A 11 -9.40 -9.68 2.53
C GLY A 11 -8.38 -9.28 1.46
N GLN A 12 -8.41 -9.92 0.28
CA GLN A 12 -7.55 -9.56 -0.86
C GLN A 12 -7.82 -8.15 -1.39
N VAL A 13 -9.09 -7.71 -1.35
CA VAL A 13 -9.49 -6.36 -1.77
C VAL A 13 -9.05 -5.33 -0.72
N LEU A 14 -9.24 -5.65 0.56
CA LEU A 14 -8.78 -4.81 1.67
C LEU A 14 -7.26 -4.64 1.66
N GLU A 15 -6.51 -5.72 1.44
CA GLU A 15 -5.06 -5.70 1.27
C GLU A 15 -4.66 -4.79 0.09
N THR A 16 -5.35 -4.91 -1.05
CA THR A 16 -5.06 -4.10 -2.24
C THR A 16 -5.21 -2.60 -1.93
N HIS A 17 -6.29 -2.20 -1.26
CA HIS A 17 -6.52 -0.80 -0.87
C HIS A 17 -5.50 -0.31 0.15
N LEU A 18 -5.23 -1.10 1.19
CA LEU A 18 -4.27 -0.76 2.23
C LEU A 18 -2.85 -0.66 1.66
N GLY A 19 -2.46 -1.58 0.77
CA GLY A 19 -1.19 -1.55 0.06
C GLY A 19 -1.05 -0.35 -0.86
N TRP A 20 -2.15 0.11 -1.47
CA TRP A 20 -2.14 1.34 -2.26
C TRP A 20 -1.89 2.57 -1.38
N ALA A 21 -2.58 2.67 -0.25
CA ALA A 21 -2.39 3.74 0.72
C ALA A 21 -0.95 3.75 1.26
N ALA A 22 -0.43 2.59 1.68
CA ALA A 22 0.94 2.40 2.13
C ALA A 22 1.97 2.89 1.11
N LYS A 23 1.79 2.53 -0.16
CA LYS A 23 2.67 2.99 -1.24
C LYS A 23 2.56 4.50 -1.46
N GLY A 24 1.34 5.03 -1.53
CA GLY A 24 1.08 6.46 -1.76
C GLY A 24 1.70 7.34 -0.67
N LEU A 25 1.57 6.93 0.60
CA LEU A 25 2.24 7.59 1.72
C LEU A 25 3.76 7.58 1.55
N GLY A 26 4.34 6.44 1.15
CA GLY A 26 5.78 6.33 0.90
C GLY A 26 6.28 7.24 -0.23
N ILE A 27 5.51 7.37 -1.32
CA ILE A 27 5.83 8.30 -2.42
C ILE A 27 5.83 9.73 -1.91
N LYS A 28 4.79 10.14 -1.18
CA LYS A 28 4.66 11.48 -0.61
C LYS A 28 5.83 11.81 0.35
N ILE A 29 6.22 10.86 1.21
CA ILE A 29 7.40 10.99 2.08
C ILE A 29 8.67 11.15 1.24
N GLY A 30 8.83 10.36 0.17
CA GLY A 30 9.97 10.47 -0.74
C GLY A 30 10.09 11.82 -1.43
N GLU A 31 8.98 12.35 -1.94
CA GLU A 31 8.93 13.68 -2.57
C GLU A 31 9.38 14.79 -1.62
N LEU A 32 8.98 14.72 -0.34
CA LEU A 32 9.38 15.70 0.67
C LEU A 32 10.87 15.63 1.00
N ILE A 33 11.43 14.41 1.05
CA ILE A 33 12.87 14.23 1.23
C ILE A 33 13.63 14.82 0.05
N ASP A 34 13.13 14.65 -1.18
CA ASP A 34 13.76 15.20 -2.39
C ASP A 34 13.70 16.73 -2.43
N GLN A 35 12.67 17.33 -1.82
CA GLN A 35 12.54 18.77 -1.65
C GLN A 35 13.46 19.34 -0.55
N GLY A 36 14.20 18.49 0.18
CA GLY A 36 15.12 18.93 1.25
C GLY A 36 14.40 19.43 2.50
N VAL A 37 13.22 18.87 2.79
CA VAL A 37 12.37 19.28 3.91
C VAL A 37 13.00 18.95 5.27
N ASP A 38 12.87 19.87 6.23
CA ASP A 38 13.38 19.73 7.60
C ASP A 38 12.74 18.56 8.37
N ALA A 39 13.48 17.99 9.32
CA ALA A 39 13.01 16.91 10.20
C ALA A 39 11.70 17.25 10.92
N LYS A 40 11.49 18.52 11.31
CA LYS A 40 10.25 18.99 11.96
C LYS A 40 9.02 18.79 11.08
N GLN A 41 9.13 19.03 9.78
CA GLN A 41 8.04 18.83 8.84
C GLN A 41 7.82 17.34 8.55
N LEU A 42 8.89 16.54 8.47
CA LEU A 42 8.79 15.08 8.36
C LEU A 42 8.02 14.50 9.55
N ARG A 43 8.34 14.92 10.78
CA ARG A 43 7.59 14.52 11.99
C ARG A 43 6.11 14.87 11.89
N LYS A 44 5.77 16.05 11.38
CA LYS A 44 4.36 16.50 11.22
C LYS A 44 3.56 15.56 10.32
N ILE A 45 4.19 14.93 9.34
CA ILE A 45 3.53 14.02 8.39
C ILE A 45 3.55 12.58 8.89
N LEU A 46 4.65 12.14 9.52
CA LEU A 46 4.73 10.80 10.09
C LEU A 46 3.79 10.62 11.29
N LYS A 47 3.60 11.65 12.11
CA LYS A 47 2.81 11.57 13.35
C LYS A 47 1.36 11.11 13.13
N PRO A 48 0.56 11.72 12.23
CA PRO A 48 -0.78 11.23 11.92
C PRO A 48 -0.81 9.79 11.38
N ILE A 49 0.22 9.37 10.65
CA ILE A 49 0.29 8.01 10.09
C ILE A 49 0.47 6.97 11.21
N TYR A 50 1.36 7.24 12.16
CA TYR A 50 1.63 6.34 13.28
C TYR A 50 0.58 6.42 14.40
N ASP A 51 -0.05 7.59 14.60
CA ASP A 51 -1.10 7.78 15.61
C ASP A 51 -2.46 7.22 15.17
N LEU A 52 -2.61 6.79 13.91
CA LEU A 52 -3.85 6.23 13.41
C LEU A 52 -4.22 4.90 14.08
N SER A 53 -3.21 4.11 14.50
CA SER A 53 -3.47 2.86 15.21
C SER A 53 -3.97 3.14 16.63
N LYS A 54 -5.17 2.62 16.94
CA LYS A 54 -5.74 2.70 18.30
C LYS A 54 -4.98 1.82 19.29
N THR A 55 -4.32 0.77 18.81
CA THR A 55 -3.71 -0.29 19.64
C THR A 55 -2.20 -0.13 19.79
N GLN A 56 -1.51 0.39 18.78
CA GLN A 56 -0.07 0.63 18.83
C GLN A 56 0.24 2.12 18.68
N LYS A 57 0.65 2.74 19.78
CA LYS A 57 1.15 4.13 19.76
C LYS A 57 2.66 4.12 19.62
N PHE A 58 3.17 4.70 18.55
CA PHE A 58 4.60 4.92 18.37
C PHE A 58 4.95 6.36 18.70
N ASN A 59 5.79 6.55 19.73
CA ASN A 59 6.21 7.89 20.12
C ASN A 59 7.39 8.37 19.27
N LEU A 60 7.09 9.12 18.21
CA LEU A 60 8.10 9.76 17.35
C LEU A 60 9.01 10.76 18.10
N GLU A 61 8.59 11.29 19.23
CA GLU A 61 9.36 12.30 19.99
C GLU A 61 10.62 11.70 20.63
N VAL A 62 10.73 10.37 20.72
CA VAL A 62 11.91 9.67 21.24
C VAL A 62 13.07 9.70 20.23
N LEU A 63 12.75 9.80 18.94
CA LEU A 63 13.76 9.80 17.87
C LEU A 63 14.42 11.18 17.75
N ASN A 64 15.72 11.20 17.50
CA ASN A 64 16.43 12.42 17.12
C ASN A 64 16.21 12.77 15.63
N ASP A 65 16.65 13.95 15.18
CA ASP A 65 16.36 14.43 13.82
C ASP A 65 17.06 13.62 12.72
N GLU A 66 18.23 13.06 12.99
CA GLU A 66 18.95 12.17 12.07
C GLU A 66 18.23 10.82 11.93
N GLU A 67 17.71 10.28 13.03
CA GLU A 67 16.92 9.05 13.08
C GLU A 67 15.60 9.22 12.33
N VAL A 68 14.89 10.34 12.51
CA VAL A 68 13.67 10.63 11.75
C VAL A 68 13.96 10.71 10.25
N THR A 69 15.05 11.37 9.88
CA THR A 69 15.45 11.47 8.47
C THR A 69 15.78 10.09 7.89
N THR A 70 16.46 9.24 8.66
CA THR A 70 16.78 7.86 8.27
C THR A 70 15.53 7.00 8.15
N LEU A 71 14.61 7.10 9.11
CA LEU A 71 13.31 6.45 9.06
C LEU A 71 12.56 6.86 7.78
N ALA A 72 12.43 8.16 7.53
CA ALA A 72 11.74 8.69 6.36
C ALA A 72 12.37 8.17 5.05
N LYS A 73 13.71 8.09 4.97
CA LYS A 73 14.42 7.51 3.82
C LYS A 73 14.06 6.04 3.59
N ASN A 74 13.90 5.26 4.66
CA ASN A 74 13.48 3.85 4.55
C ASN A 74 12.02 3.72 4.09
N LEU A 75 11.16 4.65 4.48
CA LEU A 75 9.72 4.65 4.15
C LEU A 75 9.43 5.07 2.70
N ARG A 76 10.41 5.58 1.95
CA ARG A 76 10.23 6.05 0.56
C ARG A 76 9.61 5.02 -0.38
N LYS A 77 9.87 3.73 -0.15
CA LYS A 77 9.34 2.64 -0.99
C LYS A 77 7.88 2.29 -0.67
N GLY A 78 7.35 2.80 0.44
CA GLY A 78 6.04 2.47 0.99
C GLY A 78 6.15 2.40 2.51
N VAL A 79 5.14 2.87 3.22
CA VAL A 79 5.07 2.74 4.68
C VAL A 79 4.67 1.30 5.01
N PRO A 80 5.50 0.51 5.71
CA PRO A 80 5.11 -0.83 6.13
C PRO A 80 3.96 -0.73 7.13
N ILE A 81 2.89 -1.49 6.89
CA ILE A 81 1.72 -1.53 7.76
C ILE A 81 1.57 -2.94 8.33
N SER A 82 1.26 -3.02 9.61
CA SER A 82 0.87 -4.25 10.28
C SER A 82 -0.63 -4.25 10.54
N SER A 83 -1.29 -5.35 10.20
CA SER A 83 -2.71 -5.58 10.50
C SER A 83 -2.83 -6.94 11.20
N PRO A 84 -2.88 -6.96 12.54
CA PRO A 84 -3.00 -8.19 13.32
C PRO A 84 -4.21 -9.05 12.93
N VAL A 85 -4.11 -10.36 13.17
CA VAL A 85 -5.23 -11.27 12.97
C VAL A 85 -6.30 -10.96 14.03
N PHE A 86 -7.55 -10.74 13.58
CA PHE A 86 -8.71 -10.40 14.41
C PHE A 86 -8.74 -8.99 15.04
N ASP A 87 -7.65 -8.22 14.93
CA ASP A 87 -7.56 -6.82 15.40
C ASP A 87 -6.85 -5.97 14.33
N GLY A 88 -7.35 -6.10 13.10
CA GLY A 88 -6.75 -5.49 11.91
C GLY A 88 -7.23 -4.07 11.64
N ALA A 89 -6.66 -3.46 10.60
CA ALA A 89 -7.08 -2.14 10.13
C ALA A 89 -8.55 -2.17 9.67
N THR A 90 -9.35 -1.25 10.18
CA THR A 90 -10.75 -1.06 9.80
C THR A 90 -10.88 -0.37 8.44
N GLU A 91 -12.04 -0.50 7.79
CA GLU A 91 -12.29 0.16 6.50
C GLU A 91 -12.17 1.70 6.59
N GLU A 92 -12.60 2.28 7.71
CA GLU A 92 -12.49 3.72 7.98
C GLU A 92 -11.03 4.17 8.05
N GLU A 93 -10.18 3.40 8.73
CA GLU A 93 -8.74 3.66 8.82
C GLU A 93 -8.07 3.53 7.45
N ILE A 94 -8.45 2.53 6.63
CA ILE A 94 -7.95 2.37 5.25
C ILE A 94 -8.33 3.58 4.39
N LYS A 95 -9.59 4.05 4.47
CA LYS A 95 -10.05 5.24 3.74
C LYS A 95 -9.29 6.48 4.16
N HIS A 96 -9.04 6.65 5.45
CA HIS A 96 -8.27 7.77 5.97
C HIS A 96 -6.81 7.73 5.49
N LEU A 97 -6.18 6.55 5.45
CA LEU A 97 -4.84 6.39 4.88
C LEU A 97 -4.80 6.73 3.39
N LEU A 98 -5.80 6.31 2.62
CA LEU A 98 -5.93 6.66 1.20
C LEU A 98 -6.04 8.18 1.02
N GLU A 99 -6.86 8.85 1.82
CA GLU A 99 -7.01 10.30 1.80
C GLU A 99 -5.71 11.03 2.15
N MET A 100 -5.01 10.59 3.21
CA MET A 100 -3.70 11.14 3.58
C MET A 100 -2.65 10.97 2.46
N ALA A 101 -2.74 9.88 1.70
CA ALA A 101 -1.92 9.62 0.52
C ALA A 101 -2.34 10.41 -0.74
N GLY A 102 -3.44 11.17 -0.69
CA GLY A 102 -3.99 11.88 -1.86
C GLY A 102 -4.67 10.96 -2.87
N LEU A 103 -5.13 9.79 -2.43
CA LEU A 103 -5.77 8.76 -3.25
C LEU A 103 -7.29 8.76 -3.05
N PRO A 104 -8.06 8.28 -4.04
CA PRO A 104 -9.51 8.17 -3.92
C PRO A 104 -9.90 7.17 -2.83
N THR A 105 -10.80 7.57 -1.94
CA THR A 105 -11.29 6.75 -0.81
C THR A 105 -12.04 5.49 -1.24
N SER A 106 -12.47 5.42 -2.51
CA SER A 106 -13.05 4.20 -3.10
C SER A 106 -12.03 3.08 -3.34
N GLY A 107 -10.73 3.39 -3.32
CA GLY A 107 -9.68 2.44 -3.73
C GLY A 107 -9.69 2.14 -5.23
N GLN A 108 -10.36 2.98 -6.04
CA GLN A 108 -10.50 2.82 -7.49
C GLN A 108 -9.94 4.01 -8.26
N ALA A 109 -9.27 3.73 -9.39
CA ALA A 109 -8.77 4.73 -10.32
C ALA A 109 -9.35 4.55 -11.71
N HIS A 110 -9.37 5.62 -12.51
CA HIS A 110 -9.59 5.49 -13.94
C HIS A 110 -8.32 5.07 -14.64
N LEU A 111 -8.40 3.99 -15.39
CA LEU A 111 -7.31 3.44 -16.18
C LEU A 111 -7.52 3.68 -17.67
N TYR A 112 -6.44 3.54 -18.42
CA TYR A 112 -6.42 3.64 -19.88
C TYR A 112 -5.88 2.34 -20.46
N ASP A 113 -6.47 1.87 -21.56
CA ASP A 113 -5.97 0.70 -22.29
C ASP A 113 -4.62 1.03 -22.94
N GLY A 114 -3.56 0.33 -22.54
CA GLY A 114 -2.20 0.56 -23.02
C GLY A 114 -1.98 0.30 -24.52
N ARG A 115 -2.93 -0.36 -25.21
CA ARG A 115 -2.86 -0.58 -26.66
C ARG A 115 -3.53 0.54 -27.46
N THR A 116 -4.64 1.07 -26.94
CA THR A 116 -5.50 2.01 -27.68
C THR A 116 -5.47 3.43 -27.14
N GLY A 117 -5.00 3.64 -25.92
CA GLY A 117 -5.02 4.91 -25.20
C GLY A 117 -6.42 5.33 -24.71
N LYS A 118 -7.46 4.52 -24.93
CA LYS A 118 -8.82 4.86 -24.51
C LYS A 118 -9.02 4.59 -23.02
N ARG A 119 -9.76 5.47 -22.35
CA ARG A 119 -10.14 5.31 -20.94
C ARG A 119 -11.15 4.16 -20.81
N PHE A 120 -11.06 3.38 -19.73
CA PHE A 120 -12.09 2.42 -19.36
C PHE A 120 -13.35 3.13 -18.83
N ASP A 121 -14.53 2.61 -19.18
CA ASP A 121 -15.82 3.23 -18.84
C ASP A 121 -16.06 3.35 -17.32
N ARG A 122 -15.56 2.38 -16.54
CA ARG A 122 -15.69 2.34 -15.08
C ARG A 122 -14.34 2.45 -14.41
N ALA A 123 -14.32 3.04 -13.22
CA ALA A 123 -13.15 3.01 -12.36
C ALA A 123 -12.84 1.57 -11.94
N VAL A 124 -11.56 1.25 -11.75
CA VAL A 124 -11.05 -0.08 -11.47
C VAL A 124 -10.27 -0.03 -10.17
N THR A 125 -10.47 -1.03 -9.30
CA THR A 125 -9.66 -1.19 -8.09
C THR A 125 -8.20 -1.44 -8.47
N VAL A 126 -7.31 -0.60 -7.93
CA VAL A 126 -5.87 -0.71 -8.11
C VAL A 126 -5.18 -0.61 -6.76
N GLY A 127 -4.00 -1.20 -6.67
CA GLY A 127 -3.22 -1.15 -5.44
C GLY A 127 -2.09 -2.16 -5.44
N TYR A 128 -1.58 -2.42 -4.24
CA TYR A 128 -0.46 -3.33 -4.04
C TYR A 128 -0.94 -4.53 -3.24
N MET A 129 -0.78 -5.71 -3.84
CA MET A 129 -1.06 -7.00 -3.21
C MET A 129 0.26 -7.76 -3.10
N TYR A 130 0.52 -8.38 -1.95
CA TYR A 130 1.71 -9.17 -1.77
C TYR A 130 1.53 -10.54 -2.44
N MET A 131 2.29 -10.77 -3.50
CA MET A 131 2.18 -11.98 -4.33
C MET A 131 3.37 -12.90 -4.08
N LEU A 132 3.09 -14.19 -3.92
CA LEU A 132 4.10 -15.24 -3.80
C LEU A 132 4.23 -16.02 -5.12
N LYS A 133 5.47 -16.27 -5.53
CA LYS A 133 5.77 -17.25 -6.58
C LYS A 133 5.94 -18.62 -5.93
N LEU A 134 4.99 -19.52 -6.16
CA LEU A 134 5.07 -20.89 -5.65
C LEU A 134 6.07 -21.72 -6.47
N ASN A 135 6.61 -22.78 -5.86
CA ASN A 135 7.63 -23.64 -6.50
C ASN A 135 7.10 -24.49 -7.68
N HIS A 136 5.82 -24.34 -8.04
CA HIS A 136 5.22 -25.11 -9.12
C HIS A 136 5.52 -24.47 -10.49
N LEU A 137 6.77 -24.60 -10.93
CA LEU A 137 7.20 -24.10 -12.24
C LEU A 137 6.66 -24.97 -13.37
N VAL A 138 6.39 -24.33 -14.52
CA VAL A 138 5.90 -25.05 -15.71
C VAL A 138 6.95 -25.99 -16.27
N ASP A 139 8.22 -25.59 -16.23
CA ASP A 139 9.36 -26.37 -16.72
C ASP A 139 9.44 -27.74 -16.04
N ASP A 140 9.21 -27.79 -14.72
CA ASP A 140 9.21 -29.04 -13.93
C ASP A 140 8.00 -29.95 -14.20
N LYS A 141 6.99 -29.44 -14.91
CA LYS A 141 5.73 -30.15 -15.21
C LYS A 141 5.60 -30.52 -16.68
N MET A 142 6.48 -30.02 -17.55
CA MET A 142 6.48 -30.40 -18.95
C MET A 142 7.03 -31.82 -19.10
N HIS A 143 6.14 -32.75 -19.44
CA HIS A 143 6.51 -34.10 -19.84
C HIS A 143 5.93 -34.39 -21.22
N ALA A 144 6.81 -34.66 -22.18
CA ALA A 144 6.45 -35.10 -23.52
C ALA A 144 7.13 -36.45 -23.79
N ARG A 145 6.36 -37.42 -24.28
CA ARG A 145 6.85 -38.73 -24.69
C ARG A 145 6.45 -38.96 -26.14
N SER A 146 7.42 -39.28 -27.00
CA SER A 146 7.18 -39.74 -28.38
C SER A 146 7.43 -41.24 -28.46
N THR A 147 6.56 -41.96 -29.16
CA THR A 147 6.76 -43.35 -29.60
C THR A 147 7.55 -43.39 -30.90
#